data_AF-A0A662SNF4-F1
#
_entry.id   AF-A0A662SNF4-F1
#
_cell.length_a   1.000
_cell.length_b   1.000
_cell.length_c   1.000
_cell.angle_alpha   90.00
_cell.angle_beta   90.00
_cell.angle_gamma   90.00
#
_symmetry.space_group_name_H-M   'P 1'
#
loop_
_entity.id
_entity.type
_entity.pdbx_description
1 polymer ?
#
loop_
_entity_poly.entity_id
_entity_poly.type
_entity_poly.pdbx_seq_one_letter_code
_entity_poly.pdbx_strand_id
1 'polypeptide(L)' 'MRKCPKCQRYTFSEICPVCDEKTKSPHPPRYVQIRKFS' A
#
# COMPACT_ATOMS: atom_id res chain seq x y z
N MET A 1 6.45 -4.80 4.57
CA MET A 1 5.14 -5.30 5.05
C MET A 1 4.05 -4.70 4.17
N ARG A 2 3.12 -5.51 3.69
CA ARG A 2 2.01 -5.08 2.84
C ARG A 2 0.70 -5.17 3.64
N LYS A 3 -0.31 -4.41 3.23
CA LYS A 3 -1.66 -4.43 3.81
C LYS A 3 -2.67 -4.71 2.71
N CYS A 4 -3.60 -5.61 2.98
CA CYS A 4 -4.74 -5.82 2.11
C CYS A 4 -5.72 -4.64 2.24
N PRO A 5 -6.13 -3.99 1.12
CA PRO A 5 -7.09 -2.90 1.18
C PRO A 5 -8.52 -3.35 1.52
N LYS A 6 -8.85 -4.63 1.30
CA LYS A 6 -10.19 -5.19 1.46
C LYS A 6 -10.46 -5.66 2.89
N CYS A 7 -9.62 -6.55 3.42
CA CYS A 7 -9.77 -7.12 4.77
C CYS A 7 -8.86 -6.47 5.83
N GLN A 8 -8.02 -5.49 5.43
CA GLN A 8 -7.09 -4.78 6.30
C GLN A 8 -6.00 -5.63 6.98
N ARG A 9 -5.86 -6.90 6.57
CA ARG A 9 -4.83 -7.80 7.11
C ARG A 9 -3.44 -7.45 6.59
N TYR A 10 -2.45 -7.54 7.48
CA TYR A 10 -1.04 -7.39 7.14
C TYR A 10 -0.44 -8.71 6.67
N THR A 11 0.36 -8.65 5.62
CA THR A 11 1.05 -9.81 5.05
C THR A 11 2.34 -9.37 4.35
N PHE A 12 3.27 -10.29 4.14
CA PHE A 12 4.44 -10.07 3.28
C PHE A 12 4.22 -10.57 1.85
N SER A 13 3.17 -11.36 1.62
CA SER A 13 2.78 -11.86 0.31
C SER A 13 2.23 -10.74 -0.58
N GLU A 14 2.32 -10.92 -1.90
CA GLU A 14 1.73 -9.99 -2.86
C GLU A 14 0.21 -10.07 -2.91
N ILE A 15 -0.31 -11.28 -2.73
CA ILE A 15 -1.74 -11.61 -2.75
C ILE A 15 -2.18 -11.89 -1.31
N CYS A 16 -3.36 -11.41 -0.94
CA CYS A 16 -3.93 -11.65 0.38
C CYS A 16 -4.42 -13.10 0.50
N PRO A 17 -3.97 -13.89 1.50
CA PRO A 17 -4.35 -15.30 1.62
C PRO A 17 -5.80 -15.55 2.08
N VAL A 18 -6.57 -14.49 2.36
CA VAL A 18 -7.95 -14.58 2.87
C VAL A 18 -8.98 -14.19 1.80
N CYS A 19 -8.60 -13.28 0.90
CA CYS A 19 -9.54 -12.69 -0.05
C CYS A 19 -8.99 -12.56 -1.46
N ASP A 20 -7.80 -13.12 -1.71
CA ASP A 20 -7.07 -13.15 -2.99
C ASP A 20 -6.85 -11.79 -3.65
N GLU A 21 -6.95 -10.71 -2.87
CA GLU A 21 -6.77 -9.33 -3.35
C GLU A 21 -5.28 -8.94 -3.37
N LYS A 22 -4.88 -8.12 -4.35
CA LYS A 22 -3.52 -7.55 -4.38
C LYS A 22 -3.28 -6.63 -3.18
N THR A 23 -2.27 -6.97 -2.39
CA THR A 23 -1.86 -6.20 -1.22
C THR A 23 -1.01 -5.00 -1.65
N LYS A 24 -1.07 -3.92 -0.86
CA LYS A 24 -0.39 -2.65 -1.16
C LYS A 24 0.56 -2.28 -0.04
N SER A 25 1.55 -1.43 -0.32
CA SER A 25 2.37 -0.84 0.74
C SER A 25 1.48 -0.01 1.68
N PRO A 26 1.50 -0.25 2.99
CA PRO A 26 0.78 0.57 3.96
C PRO A 26 1.46 1.94 4.15
N HIS A 27 2.75 2.04 3.81
CA HIS A 27 3.45 3.30 3.88
C HIS A 27 2.92 4.23 2.79
N PRO A 28 2.51 5.46 3.14
CA PRO A 28 2.08 6.43 2.14
C PRO A 28 3.21 6.71 1.14
N PRO A 29 2.87 7.20 -0.06
CA PRO A 29 3.88 7.69 -1.00
C PRO A 29 4.74 8.74 -0.31
N ARG A 30 6.03 8.80 -0.68
CA ARG A 30 6.93 9.83 -0.16
C ARG A 30 6.34 11.20 -0.48
N TYR A 31 6.25 12.04 0.55
CA TYR A 31 5.87 13.43 0.37
C TYR A 31 6.92 14.14 -0.48
N VAL A 32 6.49 14.72 -1.61
CA VAL A 32 7.33 15.52 -2.49
C VAL A 32 6.88 16.97 -2.42
N GLN A 33 7.76 17.86 -1.96
CA GLN A 33 7.56 19.31 -2.07
C GLN A 33 7.77 19.71 -3.52
N ILE A 34 6.69 19.76 -4.28
CA ILE A 34 6.70 20.27 -5.65
C ILE A 34 7.00 21.77 -5.56
N ARG A 35 8.26 22.18 -5.81
CA ARG A 35 8.57 23.59 -6.01
C ARG A 35 7.91 24.00 -7.32
N LYS A 36 6.75 24.64 -7.24
CA LYS A 36 6.13 25.32 -8.37
C LYS A 36 7.08 26.43 -8.80
N PHE A 37 7.79 26.24 -9.91
CA PHE A 37 8.43 27.35 -10.60
C PHE A 37 7.30 28.20 -11.19
N SER A 38 7.17 29.42 -10.70
CA SER A 38 6.31 30.47 -11.26
C SER A 38 7.11 31.30 -12.25
#